data_AF-A0A0K9GSV5-F1
#
_entry.id   AF-A0A0K9GSV5-F1
#
_cell.length_a   1.000
_cell.length_b   1.000
_cell.length_c   1.000
_cell.angle_alpha   90.00
_cell.angle_beta   90.00
_cell.angle_gamma   90.00
#
_symmetry.space_group_name_H-M   'P 1'
#
loop_
_entity.id
_entity.type
_entity.pdbx_description
1 polymer ?
#
loop_
_entity_poly.entity_id
_entity_poly.type
_entity_poly.pdbx_seq_one_letter_code
_entity_poly.pdbx_strand_id
1 'polypeptide(L)' 'MSRRGNCWDNAPQESFFGQFKDETDLKKCETLKDVKREVKSYMTYYNHYRGQWNLKKMPPAKYRQHLLQVA' A
#
# COMPACT_ATOMS: atom_id res chain seq x y z
N MET A 1 8.66 -6.38 17.92
CA MET A 1 8.56 -7.67 17.21
C MET A 1 9.49 -8.66 17.91
N SER A 2 8.97 -9.73 18.52
CA SER A 2 9.74 -10.66 19.40
C SER A 2 10.13 -11.99 18.72
N ARG A 3 9.60 -12.30 17.53
CA ARG A 3 10.06 -13.42 16.71
C ARG A 3 11.21 -12.97 15.81
N ARG A 4 12.14 -13.90 15.52
CA ARG A 4 13.15 -13.73 14.47
C ARG A 4 12.41 -13.41 13.16
N GLY A 5 12.68 -12.24 12.58
CA GLY A 5 12.00 -11.81 11.36
C GLY A 5 12.32 -12.74 10.19
N ASN A 6 11.31 -13.15 9.44
CA ASN A 6 11.50 -13.80 8.15
C ASN A 6 11.45 -12.72 7.05
N CYS A 7 12.15 -12.93 5.94
CA CYS A 7 12.20 -11.95 4.85
C CYS A 7 10.85 -11.82 4.13
N TRP A 8 10.02 -12.86 4.16
CA TRP A 8 8.72 -12.90 3.48
C TRP A 8 7.68 -11.98 4.12
N ASP A 9 7.74 -11.77 5.43
CA ASP A 9 6.86 -10.85 6.16
C ASP A 9 7.30 -9.39 5.96
N ASN A 10 8.62 -9.15 5.87
CA ASN A 10 9.19 -7.81 5.78
C ASN A 10 9.17 -7.25 4.35
N ALA A 11 9.49 -8.08 3.34
CA ALA A 11 9.64 -7.63 1.95
C ALA A 11 8.39 -6.92 1.38
N PRO A 12 7.14 -7.39 1.62
CA PRO A 12 5.95 -6.67 1.17
C PRO A 12 5.78 -5.31 1.84
N GLN A 13 6.11 -5.21 3.14
CA GLN A 13 6.02 -3.96 3.89
C GLN A 13 7.06 -2.95 3.41
N GLU A 14 8.31 -3.38 3.23
CA GLU A 14 9.39 -2.54 2.71
C GLU A 14 9.08 -2.04 1.30
N SER A 15 8.60 -2.93 0.42
CA SER A 15 8.21 -2.57 -0.94
C SER A 15 7.10 -1.52 -0.94
N PHE A 16 6.08 -1.70 -0.10
CA PHE A 16 5.00 -0.72 0.07
C PHE A 16 5.53 0.63 0.54
N PHE A 17 6.34 0.66 1.61
CA PHE A 17 6.82 1.91 2.18
C PHE A 17 7.84 2.63 1.29
N GLY A 18 8.62 1.90 0.49
CA GLY A 18 9.48 2.49 -0.54
C GLY A 18 8.66 3.25 -1.58
N GLN A 19 7.71 2.55 -2.21
CA GLN A 19 6.81 3.14 -3.19
C GLN A 19 5.98 4.30 -2.62
N PHE A 20 5.46 4.14 -1.41
CA PHE A 20 4.69 5.17 -0.72
C PHE A 20 5.49 6.47 -0.60
N LYS A 21 6.76 6.40 -0.19
CA LYS A 21 7.61 7.58 -0.02
C LYS A 21 8.03 8.20 -1.35
N ASP A 22 8.18 7.40 -2.40
CA ASP A 22 8.54 7.90 -3.74
C ASP A 22 7.35 8.58 -4.43
N GLU A 23 6.13 8.06 -4.23
CA GLU A 23 4.93 8.51 -4.94
C GLU A 23 4.14 9.59 -4.16
N THR A 24 4.38 9.76 -2.86
CA THR A 24 3.71 10.80 -2.06
C THR A 24 4.60 12.02 -1.83
N ASP A 25 4.00 13.20 -1.95
CA ASP A 25 4.71 14.46 -1.77
C ASP A 25 4.57 15.01 -0.34
N LEU A 26 5.00 14.20 0.64
CA LEU A 26 4.89 14.56 2.05
C LEU A 26 5.75 15.77 2.42
N LYS A 27 6.79 16.08 1.63
CA LYS A 27 7.68 17.23 1.88
C LYS A 27 6.99 18.57 1.66
N LYS A 28 5.92 18.62 0.86
CA LYS A 28 5.11 19.84 0.63
C LYS A 28 4.00 20.03 1.66
N CYS A 29 3.81 19.08 2.57
CA CYS A 29 2.79 19.21 3.61
C CYS A 29 3.28 20.13 4.74
N GLU A 30 2.55 21.21 4.99
CA GLU A 30 2.88 22.17 6.05
C GLU A 30 2.18 21.84 7.37
N THR A 31 1.01 21.18 7.30
CA THR A 31 0.21 20.84 8.47
C THR A 31 -0.01 19.34 8.61
N LEU A 32 -0.30 18.89 9.84
CA LEU A 32 -0.74 17.51 10.09
C LEU A 32 -2.00 17.14 9.29
N LYS A 33 -2.87 18.12 9.01
CA LYS A 33 -4.08 17.90 8.20
C LYS A 33 -3.72 17.57 6.75
N ASP A 34 -2.71 18.24 6.19
CA ASP A 34 -2.23 17.96 4.84
C ASP A 34 -1.61 16.57 4.75
N VAL A 35 -0.75 16.21 5.72
CA VAL A 35 -0.18 14.85 5.79
C VAL A 35 -1.29 13.79 5.83
N LYS A 36 -2.30 13.97 6.68
CA LYS A 36 -3.45 13.04 6.76
C LYS A 36 -4.21 12.95 5.42
N ARG A 37 -4.37 14.07 4.71
CA ARG A 37 -5.03 14.11 3.40
C ARG A 37 -4.20 13.36 2.35
N GLU A 38 -2.91 13.63 2.25
CA GLU A 38 -2.02 12.97 1.29
C GLU A 38 -1.94 11.46 1.53
N VAL A 39 -1.75 11.04 2.79
CA VAL A 39 -1.76 9.62 3.17
C VAL A 39 -3.08 8.97 2.77
N LYS A 40 -4.23 9.59 3.11
CA LYS A 40 -5.55 9.04 2.77
C LYS A 40 -5.79 8.94 1.26
N SER A 41 -5.37 9.96 0.52
CA SER A 41 -5.44 9.99 -0.94
C SER A 41 -4.64 8.82 -1.52
N TYR A 42 -3.38 8.67 -1.10
CA TYR A 42 -2.54 7.57 -1.56
C TYR A 42 -3.09 6.20 -1.18
N MET A 43 -3.58 6.01 0.06
CA MET A 43 -4.18 4.73 0.46
C MET A 43 -5.39 4.37 -0.40
N THR A 44 -6.17 5.37 -0.80
CA THR A 44 -7.31 5.16 -1.70
C THR A 44 -6.82 4.73 -3.08
N TYR A 45 -5.83 5.45 -3.64
CA TYR A 45 -5.18 5.08 -4.91
C TYR A 45 -4.61 3.66 -4.88
N TYR A 46 -3.77 3.37 -3.89
CA TYR A 46 -3.08 2.08 -3.75
C TYR A 46 -4.06 0.92 -3.65
N ASN A 47 -5.11 1.03 -2.83
CA ASN A 47 -6.03 -0.09 -2.57
C ASN A 47 -7.05 -0.31 -3.69
N HIS A 48 -7.47 0.73 -4.41
CA HIS A 48 -8.59 0.65 -5.34
C HIS A 48 -8.20 0.82 -6.82
N TYR A 49 -7.07 1.43 -7.12
CA TYR A 49 -6.72 1.81 -8.49
C TYR A 49 -5.35 1.25 -8.94
N ARG A 50 -4.40 1.06 -8.03
CA ARG A 50 -3.06 0.57 -8.37
C ARG A 50 -3.04 -0.94 -8.67
N GLY A 51 -2.97 -1.31 -9.95
CA GLY A 51 -2.77 -2.69 -10.37
C GLY A 51 -1.38 -3.22 -10.03
N GLN A 52 -1.28 -4.41 -9.46
CA GLN A 52 0.00 -5.04 -9.12
C GLN A 52 0.21 -6.32 -9.93
N TRP A 53 1.41 -6.51 -10.48
CA TRP A 53 1.75 -7.67 -11.31
C TRP A 53 1.53 -8.99 -10.59
N ASN A 54 1.97 -9.08 -9.33
CA ASN A 54 1.80 -10.27 -8.49
C ASN A 54 0.32 -10.54 -8.12
N LEU A 55 -0.57 -9.57 -8.32
CA LEU A 55 -2.01 -9.69 -8.07
C LEU A 55 -2.81 -9.81 -9.38
N LYS A 56 -2.22 -10.39 -10.44
CA LYS A 56 -2.85 -10.49 -11.78
C LYS A 56 -3.29 -9.12 -12.32
N LYS A 57 -2.51 -8.07 -12.06
CA LYS A 57 -2.82 -6.66 -12.37
C LYS A 57 -4.08 -6.10 -11.68
N MET A 58 -4.62 -6.79 -10.68
CA MET A 58 -5.71 -6.25 -9.88
C MET A 58 -5.19 -5.32 -8.76
N PRO A 59 -5.98 -4.32 -8.36
CA PRO A 59 -5.72 -3.59 -7.12
C PRO A 59 -6.02 -4.47 -5.89
N PRO A 60 -5.38 -4.22 -4.74
CA PRO A 60 -5.50 -5.02 -3.53
C PRO A 60 -6.95 -5.30 -3.10
N ALA A 61 -7.82 -4.29 -3.11
CA ALA A 61 -9.22 -4.45 -2.72
C ALA A 61 -9.97 -5.43 -3.64
N LYS A 62 -9.74 -5.34 -4.96
CA LYS A 62 -10.34 -6.24 -5.95
C LYS A 62 -9.77 -7.64 -5.85
N TYR A 63 -8.46 -7.76 -5.64
CA TYR A 63 -7.83 -9.07 -5.45
C TYR A 63 -8.39 -9.79 -4.21
N ARG A 64 -8.60 -9.07 -3.10
CA ARG A 64 -9.24 -9.62 -1.90
C ARG A 64 -10.65 -10.13 -2.20
N GLN A 65 -11.47 -9.37 -2.92
CA GLN A 65 -12.81 -9.82 -3.32
C GLN A 65 -12.77 -11.06 -4.22
N HIS A 66 -11.83 -11.10 -5.18
CA HIS A 66 -11.64 -12.27 -6.03
C HIS A 66 -11.32 -13.53 -5.22
N LEU A 67 -10.42 -13.44 -4.23
CA LEU A 67 -10.10 -14.58 -3.35
C LEU A 67 -11.31 -15.07 -2.56
N LEU A 68 -12.16 -14.17 -2.05
CA LEU A 68 -13.36 -14.51 -1.30
C LEU A 68 -14.46 -15.15 -2.16
N GLN A 69 -14.47 -14.89 -3.48
CA GLN A 69 -15.42 -15.49 -4.41
C GLN A 69 -14.98 -16.86 -4.94
N VAL A 70 -13.69 -17.17 -4.83
CA VAL A 70 -13.08 -18.43 -5.29
C VAL A 70 -12.91 -19.44 -4.15
N ALA A 71 -12.98 -18.98 -2.90
CA ALA A 71 -13.01 -19.81 -1.70
C ALA A 71 -14.39 -20.44 -1.48
#